data_AF-A0A1L9QMN0-F1
#
_entry.id   AF-A0A1L9QMN0-F1
#
_cell.length_a   1.000
_cell.length_b   1.000
_cell.length_c   1.000
_cell.angle_alpha   90.00
_cell.angle_beta   90.00
_cell.angle_gamma   90.00
#
_symmetry.space_group_name_H-M   'P 1'
#
loop_
_entity.id
_entity.type
_entity.pdbx_description
1 polymer ?
#
loop_
_entity_poly.entity_id
_entity_poly.type
_entity_poly.pdbx_seq_one_letter_code
_entity_poly.pdbx_strand_id
1 'polypeptide(L)'
;MYDPDKRKLLSALCQGSIFFSLLWVSVGVPIAISVISDDPVVKQNAKESLNFHFNVWLYEIIFGVLTIVLIGWPLLGLLQIMSVILPVLAITHCLSQPETSYRYPFIFRLL
;
A
#
# COMPACT_ATOMS: atom_id res chain seq x y z
N MET A 1 15.23 21.74 -0.99
CA MET A 1 14.24 21.32 -2.01
C MET A 1 14.57 19.89 -2.38
N TYR A 2 13.65 18.95 -2.21
CA TYR A 2 13.89 17.53 -2.52
C TYR A 2 13.76 17.30 -4.03
N ASP A 3 14.48 16.30 -4.54
CA ASP A 3 14.44 15.93 -5.96
C ASP A 3 13.04 15.34 -6.30
N PRO A 4 12.28 15.99 -7.20
CA PRO A 4 10.92 15.59 -7.52
C PRO A 4 10.87 14.23 -8.24
N ASP A 5 11.88 13.88 -9.03
CA ASP A 5 11.91 12.62 -9.77
C ASP A 5 12.22 11.45 -8.82
N LYS A 6 13.17 11.66 -7.90
CA LYS A 6 13.44 10.70 -6.82
C LYS A 6 12.21 10.47 -5.95
N ARG A 7 11.48 11.54 -5.60
CA ARG A 7 10.25 11.45 -4.80
C ARG A 7 9.16 10.63 -5.47
N LYS A 8 8.91 10.89 -6.76
CA LYS A 8 7.93 10.14 -7.57
C LYS A 8 8.29 8.66 -7.63
N LEU A 9 9.54 8.37 -7.95
CA LEU A 9 10.02 7.00 -8.10
C LEU A 9 9.91 6.22 -6.79
N LEU A 10 10.45 6.75 -5.69
CA LEU A 10 10.41 6.07 -4.39
C LEU A 10 8.98 5.90 -3.86
N SER A 11 8.12 6.91 -4.02
CA SER A 11 6.72 6.81 -3.60
C SER A 11 5.95 5.79 -4.43
N ALA A 12 6.15 5.75 -5.75
CA ALA A 12 5.53 4.76 -6.63
C ALA A 12 6.05 3.34 -6.34
N LEU A 13 7.34 3.18 -6.04
CA LEU A 13 7.93 1.89 -5.67
C LEU A 13 7.35 1.33 -4.36
N CYS A 14 7.12 2.18 -3.35
CA CYS A 14 6.42 1.76 -2.13
C CYS A 14 5.05 1.19 -2.47
N GLN A 15 4.24 1.91 -3.25
CA GLN A 15 2.89 1.45 -3.58
C GLN A 15 2.88 0.23 -4.50
N GLY A 16 3.82 0.14 -5.44
CA GLY A 16 3.96 -1.00 -6.35
C GLY A 16 4.49 -2.28 -5.69
N SER A 17 5.12 -2.17 -4.51
CA SER A 17 5.65 -3.33 -3.78
C SER A 17 4.59 -4.37 -3.42
N ILE A 18 3.32 -3.97 -3.32
CA ILE A 18 2.21 -4.86 -3.02
C ILE A 18 1.92 -5.90 -4.10
N PHE A 19 2.32 -5.63 -5.35
CA PHE A 19 2.18 -6.59 -6.44
C PHE A 19 3.21 -7.72 -6.39
N PHE A 20 4.27 -7.58 -5.59
CA PHE A 20 5.27 -8.62 -5.41
C PHE A 20 4.83 -9.59 -4.32
N SER A 21 4.42 -10.79 -4.72
CA SER A 21 3.84 -11.84 -3.87
C SER A 21 4.77 -12.40 -2.77
N LEU A 22 6.06 -12.05 -2.78
CA LEU A 22 6.97 -12.36 -1.68
C LEU A 22 6.58 -11.48 -0.49
N LEU A 23 5.75 -12.01 0.43
CA LEU A 23 5.26 -11.36 1.66
C LEU A 23 6.34 -10.51 2.36
N TRP A 24 7.59 -10.97 2.36
CA TRP A 24 8.74 -10.29 2.96
C TRP A 24 9.32 -9.15 2.11
N VAL A 25 9.35 -9.28 0.78
CA VAL A 25 9.85 -8.22 -0.12
C VAL A 25 8.81 -7.10 -0.24
N SER A 26 7.54 -7.48 -0.29
CA SER A 26 6.39 -6.57 -0.41
C SER A 26 6.36 -5.53 0.72
N VAL A 27 6.55 -5.98 1.96
CA VAL A 27 6.58 -5.11 3.15
C VAL A 27 7.98 -4.54 3.41
N GLY A 28 9.03 -5.28 3.03
CA GLY A 28 10.42 -4.86 3.21
C GLY A 28 10.79 -3.61 2.41
N VAL A 29 10.27 -3.46 1.20
CA VAL A 29 10.50 -2.26 0.35
C VAL A 29 10.00 -0.97 1.02
N PRO A 30 8.72 -0.82 1.41
CA PRO A 30 8.24 0.37 2.07
C PRO A 30 8.91 0.59 3.43
N ILE A 31 9.24 -0.46 4.19
CA ILE A 31 10.03 -0.31 5.43
C ILE A 31 11.41 0.28 5.15
N ALA A 32 12.16 -0.30 4.22
CA ALA A 32 13.50 0.17 3.86
C ALA A 32 13.45 1.62 3.36
N ILE A 33 12.48 1.96 2.51
CA ILE A 33 12.30 3.33 2.00
C ILE A 33 11.90 4.30 3.13
N SER A 34 11.07 3.87 4.08
CA SER A 34 10.69 4.69 5.24
C SER A 34 11.88 5.03 6.14
N VAL A 35 12.85 4.11 6.27
CA VAL A 35 14.07 4.33 7.07
C VAL A 35 15.12 5.15 6.31
N ILE A 36 15.34 4.86 5.03
CA ILE A 36 16.44 5.41 4.23
C ILE A 36 16.10 6.80 3.63
N SER A 37 14.83 7.10 3.39
CA SER A 37 14.45 8.36 2.75
C SER A 37 14.41 9.52 3.74
N ASP A 38 15.11 10.62 3.47
CA ASP A 38 14.98 11.87 4.25
C ASP A 38 13.74 12.69 3.87
N ASP A 39 13.10 12.35 2.76
CA ASP A 39 11.95 13.10 2.25
C ASP A 39 10.67 12.75 3.04
N PRO A 40 10.04 13.75 3.71
CA PRO A 40 8.86 13.51 4.53
C PRO A 40 7.67 12.97 3.72
N VAL A 41 7.53 13.35 2.44
CA VAL A 41 6.43 12.88 1.59
C VAL A 41 6.61 11.40 1.24
N VAL A 42 7.84 11.01 0.89
CA VAL A 42 8.18 9.61 0.63
C VAL A 42 8.00 8.77 1.89
N LYS A 43 8.41 9.27 3.06
CA LYS A 43 8.21 8.60 4.36
C LYS A 43 6.73 8.39 4.67
N GLN A 44 5.87 9.39 4.42
CA GLN A 44 4.43 9.28 4.60
C GLN A 44 3.81 8.27 3.63
N ASN A 45 4.18 8.31 2.34
CA ASN A 45 3.73 7.32 1.35
C ASN A 45 4.16 5.89 1.70
N ALA A 46 5.40 5.72 2.18
CA ALA A 46 5.92 4.44 2.64
C ALA A 46 5.12 3.89 3.84
N LYS A 47 4.83 4.75 4.84
CA LYS A 47 3.98 4.37 5.98
C LYS A 47 2.55 4.03 5.56
N GLU A 48 1.97 4.79 4.64
CA GLU A 48 0.62 4.54 4.16
C GLU A 48 0.55 3.21 3.38
N SER A 49 1.54 2.94 2.53
CA SER A 49 1.70 1.65 1.85
C SER A 49 1.78 0.50 2.84
N LEU A 50 2.59 0.66 3.90
CA LEU A 50 2.76 -0.34 4.93
C LEU A 50 1.46 -0.60 5.71
N ASN A 51 0.74 0.46 6.09
CA ASN A 51 -0.59 0.35 6.69
C ASN A 51 -1.56 -0.39 5.75
N PHE A 52 -1.53 -0.13 4.43
CA PHE A 52 -2.37 -0.84 3.46
C PHE A 52 -2.09 -2.34 3.42
N HIS A 53 -0.82 -2.77 3.42
CA HIS A 53 -0.46 -4.20 3.47
C HIS A 53 -1.02 -4.89 4.71
N PHE A 54 -0.86 -4.29 5.89
CA PHE A 54 -1.39 -4.85 7.12
C PHE A 54 -2.92 -4.95 7.11
N ASN A 55 -3.61 -3.98 6.52
CA ASN A 55 -5.07 -4.02 6.39
C ASN A 55 -5.50 -5.12 5.42
N VAL A 56 -4.82 -5.27 4.27
CA VAL A 56 -5.13 -6.36 3.32
C VAL A 56 -4.97 -7.71 4.01
N TRP A 57 -3.88 -7.97 4.72
CA TRP A 57 -3.69 -9.23 5.47
C TRP A 57 -4.76 -9.44 6.54
N LEU A 58 -5.12 -8.39 7.27
CA LEU A 58 -6.19 -8.47 8.28
C LEU A 58 -7.53 -8.83 7.63
N TYR A 59 -7.89 -8.18 6.53
CA TYR A 59 -9.13 -8.46 5.80
C TYR A 59 -9.11 -9.85 5.16
N GLU A 60 -7.97 -10.31 4.64
CA GLU A 60 -7.81 -11.68 4.12
C GLU A 60 -8.06 -12.72 5.21
N ILE A 61 -7.56 -12.51 6.43
CA ILE A 61 -7.81 -13.42 7.56
C ILE A 61 -9.30 -13.41 7.94
N ILE A 62 -9.91 -12.22 8.08
CA ILE A 62 -11.32 -12.09 8.46
C ILE A 62 -12.22 -12.74 7.40
N PHE A 63 -12.04 -12.37 6.13
CA PHE A 63 -12.85 -12.91 5.03
C PHE A 63 -12.55 -14.39 4.78
N GLY A 64 -11.31 -14.83 5.02
CA GLY A 64 -10.89 -16.23 5.02
C GLY A 64 -11.68 -17.06 6.02
N VAL A 65 -11.83 -16.60 7.27
CA VAL A 65 -12.68 -17.28 8.26
C VAL A 65 -14.15 -17.28 7.83
N LEU A 66 -14.64 -16.19 7.24
CA LEU A 66 -16.01 -16.10 6.70
C LEU A 66 -16.25 -17.04 5.50
N THR A 67 -15.23 -17.64 4.89
CA THR A 67 -15.45 -18.65 3.84
C THR A 67 -16.14 -19.90 4.37
N ILE A 68 -16.01 -20.20 5.68
CA ILE A 68 -16.69 -21.32 6.37
C ILE A 68 -18.22 -21.20 6.22
N VAL A 69 -18.74 -19.97 6.24
CA VAL A 69 -20.16 -19.64 6.08
C VAL A 69 -20.51 -19.20 4.65
N LEU A 70 -19.65 -19.53 3.67
CA LEU A 70 -19.77 -19.23 2.23
C LEU A 70 -19.76 -17.76 1.82
N ILE A 71 -20.08 -16.81 2.70
CA ILE A 71 -20.04 -15.36 2.41
C ILE A 71 -18.63 -14.81 2.26
N GLY A 72 -17.59 -15.52 2.73
CA GLY A 72 -16.20 -15.09 2.57
C GLY A 72 -15.71 -15.10 1.12
N TRP A 73 -16.22 -15.98 0.27
CA TRP A 73 -15.81 -16.08 -1.14
C TRP A 73 -16.03 -14.78 -1.94
N PRO A 74 -17.25 -14.19 -1.97
CA PRO A 74 -17.45 -12.92 -2.65
C PRO A 74 -16.66 -11.76 -2.02
N LEU A 75 -16.46 -11.77 -0.69
CA LEU A 75 -15.68 -10.74 0.00
C LEU A 75 -14.19 -10.81 -0.32
N LEU A 76 -13.61 -12.01 -0.40
CA LEU A 76 -12.23 -12.21 -0.85
C LEU A 76 -12.05 -11.78 -2.31
N GLY A 77 -13.01 -12.09 -3.18
CA GLY A 77 -12.99 -11.62 -4.57
C GLY A 77 -12.99 -10.10 -4.67
N LEU A 78 -13.85 -9.43 -3.89
CA LEU A 78 -13.87 -7.97 -3.82
C LEU A 78 -12.56 -7.39 -3.27
N LEU A 79 -12.00 -8.01 -2.23
CA LEU A 79 -10.74 -7.58 -1.63
C LEU A 79 -9.58 -7.67 -2.63
N GLN A 80 -9.51 -8.73 -3.44
CA GLN A 80 -8.49 -8.88 -4.49
C GLN A 80 -8.60 -7.81 -5.59
N ILE A 81 -9.83 -7.39 -5.92
CA ILE A 81 -10.01 -6.29 -6.88
C ILE A 81 -9.52 -4.97 -6.25
N MET A 82 -9.88 -4.71 -4.99
CA MET A 82 -9.46 -3.50 -4.28
C MET A 82 -7.95 -3.45 -4.03
N SER A 83 -7.31 -4.60 -3.77
CA SER A 83 -5.85 -4.70 -3.56
C SER A 83 -5.06 -4.39 -4.83
N VAL A 84 -5.69 -4.42 -6.00
CA VAL A 84 -5.07 -3.99 -7.27
C VAL A 84 -5.43 -2.55 -7.61
N ILE A 85 -6.71 -2.18 -7.53
CA ILE A 85 -7.17 -0.84 -7.93
C ILE A 85 -6.57 0.25 -7.04
N LEU A 86 -6.61 0.07 -5.71
CA LEU A 86 -6.18 1.12 -4.80
C LEU A 86 -4.69 1.45 -4.96
N PRO A 87 -3.75 0.48 -5.04
CA PRO A 87 -2.35 0.80 -5.28
C PRO A 87 -2.08 1.44 -6.64
N VAL A 88 -2.81 1.06 -7.69
CA VAL A 88 -2.72 1.76 -9.00
C VAL A 88 -3.13 3.22 -8.87
N LEU A 89 -4.20 3.53 -8.15
CA LEU A 89 -4.61 4.90 -7.87
C LEU A 89 -3.56 5.65 -7.02
N ALA A 90 -2.94 4.97 -6.05
CA ALA A 90 -1.88 5.55 -5.24
C ALA A 90 -0.64 5.90 -6.08
N ILE A 91 -0.24 5.01 -7.00
CA ILE A 91 0.87 5.25 -7.93
C ILE A 91 0.57 6.44 -8.84
N THR A 92 -0.61 6.46 -9.49
CA THR A 92 -0.98 7.56 -10.39
C THR A 92 -1.05 8.90 -9.66
N HIS A 93 -1.51 8.92 -8.41
CA HIS A 93 -1.48 10.10 -7.57
C HIS A 93 -0.05 10.53 -7.23
N CYS A 94 0.84 9.62 -6.82
CA CYS A 94 2.24 9.95 -6.52
C CYS A 94 2.99 10.51 -7.74
N LEU A 95 2.65 10.05 -8.95
CA LEU A 95 3.22 10.55 -10.19
C LEU A 95 2.69 11.94 -10.58
N SER A 96 1.40 12.19 -10.34
CA SER A 96 0.71 13.44 -10.75
C SER A 96 0.84 14.56 -9.72
N GLN A 97 0.86 14.22 -8.42
CA GLN A 97 0.93 15.16 -7.30
C GLN A 97 2.06 14.74 -6.35
N PRO A 98 3.32 14.95 -6.74
CA PRO A 98 4.46 14.47 -5.96
C PRO A 98 4.61 15.19 -4.62
N GLU A 99 4.08 16.40 -4.46
CA GLU A 99 4.16 17.15 -3.20
C GLU A 99 3.22 16.64 -2.10
N THR A 100 2.25 15.79 -2.44
CA THR A 100 1.22 15.31 -1.52
C THR A 100 1.29 13.80 -1.35
N SER A 101 1.25 13.34 -0.11
CA SER A 101 1.19 11.90 0.19
C SER A 101 -0.20 11.35 -0.17
N TYR A 102 -0.26 10.21 -0.84
CA TYR A 102 -1.52 9.51 -1.06
C TYR A 102 -2.05 8.92 0.25
N ARG A 103 -3.37 9.00 0.44
CA ARG A 103 -4.04 8.40 1.59
C ARG A 103 -5.03 7.36 1.12
N TYR A 104 -4.82 6.11 1.53
CA TYR A 104 -5.74 5.04 1.18
C TYR A 104 -7.07 5.24 1.90
N PRO A 105 -8.20 5.09 1.21
CA PRO A 105 -9.50 5.03 1.85
C PRO A 105 -9.67 3.66 2.53
N PHE A 106 -10.49 3.61 3.58
CA PHE A 106 -10.88 2.35 4.27
C PHE A 106 -9.73 1.53 4.88
N ILE A 107 -8.68 2.19 5.38
CA ILE A 107 -7.61 1.52 6.14
C ILE A 107 -7.46 2.06 7.56
N PHE A 108 -7.05 1.18 8.47
CA PHE A 108 -6.55 1.54 9.79
C PHE A 108 -5.09 2.01 9.68
N ARG A 109 -4.79 3.19 10.22
CA ARG A 109 -3.43 3.75 10.30
C ARG A 109 -2.81 3.35 11.64
N LEU A 110 -1.96 2.34 11.62
CA LEU A 110 -1.30 1.81 12.82
C LEU A 110 0.09 2.43 13.03
N LEU A 111 0.68 3.03 11.99
CA LEU A 111 2.06 3.55 11.92
C LEU A 111 2.18 5.01 11.45
#